data_AF-A0AAW6CCT1-F1
#
_entry.id   AF-A0AAW6CCT1-F1
#
_cell.length_a   1.000
_cell.length_b   1.000
_cell.length_c   1.000
_cell.angle_alpha   90.00
_cell.angle_beta   90.00
_cell.angle_gamma   90.00
#
_symmetry.space_group_name_H-M   'P 1'
#
loop_
_entity.id
_entity.type
_entity.pdbx_description
1 polymer ?
#
loop_
_entity_poly.entity_id
_entity_poly.type
_entity_poly.pdbx_seq_one_letter_code
_entity_poly.pdbx_strand_id
1 'polypeptide(L)'
;MKKVSYHEYNKALRELQERFGRQVMVMDMGSTLERRGIEMGVNWAAIGAVKPEEAEAFAELLTEAAKAARDFPYNGYQIDY
;
A
#
# COMPACT_ATOMS: atom_id res chain seq x y z
N MET A 1 -6.30 -8.62 -19.17
CA MET A 1 -5.76 -7.82 -18.05
C MET A 1 -5.71 -6.37 -18.51
N LYS A 2 -6.16 -5.41 -17.71
CA LYS A 2 -6.05 -3.99 -18.08
C LYS A 2 -4.60 -3.53 -17.89
N LYS A 3 -4.19 -2.50 -18.62
CA LYS A 3 -2.86 -1.91 -18.53
C LYS A 3 -2.93 -0.49 -17.96
N VAL A 4 -1.87 -0.08 -17.28
CA VAL A 4 -1.61 1.29 -16.83
C VAL A 4 -0.20 1.67 -17.23
N SER A 5 0.03 2.91 -17.66
CA SER A 5 1.39 3.37 -17.96
C SER A 5 2.23 3.42 -16.68
N TYR A 6 3.53 3.16 -16.79
CA TYR A 6 4.45 3.30 -15.65
C TYR A 6 4.35 4.68 -14.98
N HIS A 7 4.15 5.75 -15.77
CA HIS A 7 4.02 7.10 -15.27
C HIS A 7 2.77 7.30 -14.39
N GLU A 8 1.58 6.88 -14.86
CA GLU A 8 0.33 7.00 -14.11
C GLU A 8 0.34 6.14 -12.85
N TYR A 9 0.85 4.92 -12.97
CA TYR A 9 1.04 4.03 -11.82
C TYR A 9 1.95 4.68 -10.77
N ASN A 10 3.12 5.19 -11.16
CA ASN A 10 4.08 5.77 -10.23
C ASN A 10 3.52 7.02 -9.55
N LYS A 11 2.77 7.85 -10.30
CA LYS A 11 2.09 9.02 -9.75
C LYS A 11 1.08 8.63 -8.67
N ALA A 12 0.16 7.71 -8.96
CA ALA A 12 -0.85 7.26 -8.00
C ALA A 12 -0.22 6.55 -6.78
N LEU A 13 0.84 5.78 -7.00
CA LEU A 13 1.56 5.11 -5.91
C LEU A 13 2.20 6.13 -4.95
N ARG A 14 2.84 7.19 -5.49
CA ARG A 14 3.42 8.25 -4.66
C ARG A 14 2.35 8.99 -3.86
N GLU A 15 1.27 9.41 -4.51
CA GLU A 15 0.15 10.10 -3.85
C GLU A 15 -0.44 9.25 -2.71
N LEU A 16 -0.54 7.92 -2.91
CA LEU A 16 -0.97 7.01 -1.87
C LEU A 16 0.06 6.91 -0.73
N GLN A 17 1.34 6.77 -1.04
CA GLN A 17 2.41 6.60 -0.05
C GLN A 17 2.65 7.85 0.79
N GLU A 18 2.47 9.05 0.23
CA GLU A 18 2.62 10.33 0.93
C GLU A 18 1.62 10.50 2.08
N ARG A 19 0.51 9.74 2.08
CA ARG A 19 -0.48 9.74 3.18
C ARG A 19 0.02 9.01 4.43
N PHE A 20 1.00 8.13 4.30
CA PHE A 20 1.43 7.25 5.38
C PHE A 20 2.90 7.47 5.74
N GLY A 21 3.21 7.33 7.03
CA GLY A 21 4.53 7.59 7.57
C GLY A 21 5.46 6.38 7.59
N ARG A 22 6.60 6.50 8.27
CA ARG A 22 7.58 5.41 8.40
C ARG A 22 7.09 4.17 9.18
N GLN A 23 6.06 4.33 10.01
CA GLN A 23 5.54 3.25 10.85
C GLN A 23 4.62 2.29 10.09
N VAL A 24 3.90 2.80 9.10
CA VAL A 24 2.97 2.05 8.24
C VAL A 24 3.20 2.52 6.82
N MET A 25 3.59 1.61 5.94
CA MET A 25 3.89 1.88 4.54
C MET A 25 2.97 1.05 3.65
N VAL A 26 2.47 1.65 2.57
CA VAL A 26 1.72 0.94 1.53
C VAL A 26 2.68 0.67 0.37
N MET A 27 2.79 -0.59 -0.06
CA MET A 27 3.78 -1.02 -1.03
C MET A 27 3.15 -1.94 -2.07
N ASP A 28 3.65 -1.88 -3.32
CA ASP A 28 3.34 -2.91 -4.30
C ASP A 28 4.11 -4.17 -3.93
N MET A 29 3.41 -5.29 -3.75
CA MET A 29 4.02 -6.59 -3.47
C MET A 29 4.63 -7.24 -4.72
N GLY A 30 4.44 -6.62 -5.87
CA GLY A 30 4.99 -7.02 -7.14
C GLY A 30 4.24 -8.19 -7.77
N SER A 31 4.46 -8.37 -9.06
CA SER A 31 3.95 -9.54 -9.77
C SER A 31 4.81 -10.78 -9.46
N THR A 32 4.18 -11.87 -9.06
CA THR A 32 4.81 -13.20 -9.03
C THR A 32 4.53 -13.95 -10.35
N LEU A 33 5.19 -15.11 -10.55
CA LEU A 33 4.90 -15.98 -11.70
C LEU A 33 3.41 -16.39 -11.76
N GLU A 34 2.76 -16.51 -10.59
CA GLU A 34 1.36 -16.90 -10.44
C GLU A 34 0.39 -15.72 -10.38
N ARG A 35 0.86 -14.52 -9.96
CA ARG A 35 0.05 -13.30 -9.87
C ARG A 35 0.70 -12.17 -10.65
N ARG A 36 0.21 -11.91 -11.86
CA ARG A 36 0.85 -10.97 -12.80
C ARG A 36 0.38 -9.51 -12.68
N GLY A 37 -0.60 -9.24 -11.83
CA GLY A 37 -1.12 -7.88 -11.63
C GLY A 37 -0.44 -7.18 -10.45
N ILE A 38 -0.50 -5.85 -10.45
CA ILE A 38 -0.19 -5.02 -9.29
C ILE A 38 -1.03 -5.51 -8.10
N GLU A 39 -0.40 -5.70 -6.95
CA GLU A 39 -1.06 -6.11 -5.72
C GLU A 39 -0.51 -5.29 -4.55
N MET A 40 -1.29 -4.30 -4.11
CA MET A 40 -0.87 -3.48 -2.97
C MET A 40 -0.96 -4.25 -1.66
N GLY A 41 0.05 -4.08 -0.82
CA GLY A 41 0.11 -4.58 0.54
C GLY A 41 0.44 -3.48 1.54
N VAL A 42 0.34 -3.82 2.81
CA VAL A 42 0.70 -2.94 3.92
C VAL A 42 1.88 -3.56 4.66
N ASN A 43 2.94 -2.78 4.83
CA ASN A 43 4.08 -3.08 5.66
C ASN A 43 4.01 -2.22 6.91
N TRP A 44 4.26 -2.77 8.09
CA TRP A 44 4.28 -2.01 9.33
C TRP A 44 5.45 -2.44 10.21
N ALA A 45 6.03 -1.47 10.91
CA ALA A 45 7.14 -1.71 11.82
C ALA A 45 6.63 -2.19 13.19
N ALA A 46 7.33 -3.15 13.80
CA ALA A 46 7.14 -3.43 15.21
C ALA A 46 7.79 -2.32 16.04
N ILE A 47 7.02 -1.70 16.94
CA ILE A 47 7.48 -0.56 17.77
C ILE A 47 7.68 -0.93 19.26
N GLY A 48 7.45 -2.19 19.63
CA GLY A 48 7.56 -2.65 21.01
C GLY A 48 6.33 -2.35 21.86
N ALA A 49 6.51 -2.24 23.18
CA ALA A 49 5.44 -1.90 24.11
C ALA A 49 5.24 -0.39 24.16
N VAL A 50 3.99 0.05 23.98
CA VAL A 50 3.57 1.46 24.00
C VAL A 50 2.38 1.64 24.93
N LYS A 51 1.98 2.88 25.16
CA LYS A 51 0.75 3.19 25.92
C LYS A 51 -0.50 2.74 25.15
N PRO A 52 -1.62 2.44 25.83
CA PRO A 52 -2.86 2.03 25.18
C PRO A 52 -3.33 2.99 24.08
N GLU A 53 -3.27 4.30 24.32
CA GLU A 53 -3.75 5.32 23.38
C GLU A 53 -2.89 5.38 22.10
N GLU A 54 -1.58 5.14 22.24
CA GLU A 54 -0.67 5.05 21.10
C GLU A 54 -0.92 3.77 20.29
N ALA A 55 -1.27 2.67 20.96
CA ALA A 55 -1.63 1.42 20.30
C ALA A 55 -2.96 1.55 19.52
N GLU A 56 -3.96 2.22 20.09
CA GLU A 56 -5.23 2.52 19.43
C GLU A 56 -5.01 3.38 18.17
N ALA A 57 -4.27 4.48 18.30
CA ALA A 57 -3.96 5.35 17.17
C ALA A 57 -3.21 4.61 16.04
N PHE A 58 -2.28 3.72 16.40
CA PHE A 58 -1.57 2.89 15.42
C PHE A 58 -2.51 1.89 14.73
N ALA A 59 -3.44 1.26 15.45
CA ALA A 59 -4.41 0.34 14.89
C ALA A 59 -5.37 1.02 13.90
N GLU A 60 -5.78 2.27 14.18
CA GLU A 60 -6.57 3.10 13.27
C GLU A 60 -5.79 3.40 11.98
N LEU A 61 -4.54 3.86 12.12
CA LEU A 61 -3.66 4.14 10.98
C LEU A 61 -3.46 2.89 10.10
N LEU A 62 -3.22 1.73 10.72
CA LEU A 62 -3.05 0.46 10.01
C LEU A 62 -4.32 0.07 9.25
N THR A 63 -5.49 0.28 9.87
CA THR A 63 -6.80 0.03 9.24
C THR A 63 -7.02 0.95 8.04
N GLU A 64 -6.65 2.22 8.15
CA GLU A 64 -6.73 3.16 7.02
C GLU A 64 -5.81 2.73 5.88
N ALA A 65 -4.56 2.38 6.18
CA ALA A 65 -3.59 1.89 5.19
C ALA A 65 -4.10 0.64 4.46
N ALA A 66 -4.68 -0.31 5.19
CA ALA A 66 -5.27 -1.52 4.62
C ALA A 66 -6.43 -1.21 3.67
N LYS A 67 -7.31 -0.27 4.02
CA LYS A 67 -8.39 0.18 3.13
C LYS A 67 -7.82 0.84 1.88
N ALA A 68 -6.87 1.75 2.05
CA ALA A 68 -6.27 2.48 0.93
C ALA A 68 -5.49 1.57 -0.03
N ALA A 69 -4.79 0.56 0.49
CA ALA A 69 -4.13 -0.47 -0.31
C ALA A 69 -5.14 -1.30 -1.11
N ARG A 70 -6.21 -1.78 -0.48
CA ARG A 70 -7.28 -2.56 -1.14
C ARG A 70 -7.97 -1.75 -2.25
N ASP A 71 -8.23 -0.48 -1.98
CA ASP A 71 -9.00 0.38 -2.87
C ASP A 71 -8.11 1.09 -3.92
N PHE A 72 -6.81 0.74 -4.00
CA PHE A 72 -5.89 1.28 -5.00
C PHE A 72 -6.39 1.01 -6.43
N PRO A 73 -6.50 2.05 -7.28
CA PRO A 73 -7.22 1.97 -8.57
C PRO A 73 -6.59 1.00 -9.58
N TYR A 74 -5.31 0.69 -9.42
CA TYR A 74 -4.56 -0.17 -10.34
C TYR A 74 -4.33 -1.59 -9.83
N ASN A 75 -4.95 -2.00 -8.71
CA ASN A 75 -4.92 -3.40 -8.30
C ASN A 75 -5.42 -4.32 -9.44
N GLY A 76 -4.63 -5.34 -9.78
CA GLY A 76 -4.89 -6.28 -10.86
C GLY A 76 -4.55 -5.78 -12.28
N TYR A 77 -4.05 -4.55 -12.44
CA TYR A 77 -3.54 -4.05 -13.72
C TYR A 77 -2.11 -4.54 -13.99
N GLN A 78 -1.71 -4.55 -15.26
CA GLN A 78 -0.32 -4.72 -15.68
C GLN A 78 0.33 -3.36 -15.91
N ILE A 79 1.58 -3.19 -15.48
CA ILE A 79 2.38 -2.01 -15.84
C ILE A 79 2.85 -2.14 -17.29
N ASP A 80 2.63 -1.09 -18.08
CA ASP A 80 3.22 -0.89 -19.40
C ASP A 80 4.42 0.07 -19.25
N TYR A 81 5.61 -0.44 -19.55
CA TYR A 81 6.89 0.27 -19.39
C TYR A 81 7.27 1.06 -20.64
#